data_AF-K1XPQ0-F1
#
_entry.id   AF-K1XPQ0-F1
#
_cell.length_a   1.000
_cell.length_b   1.000
_cell.length_c   1.000
_cell.angle_alpha   90.00
_cell.angle_beta   90.00
_cell.angle_gamma   90.00
#
_symmetry.space_group_name_H-M   'P 1'
#
loop_
_entity.id
_entity.type
_entity.pdbx_description
1 polymer ?
#
loop_
_entity_poly.entity_id
_entity_poly.type
_entity_poly.pdbx_seq_one_letter_code
_entity_poly.pdbx_strand_id
1 'polypeptide(L)'
;MPPIKCKSIGCSNFVDTNKDFCSECSQKDMFSGTEDDSPISMSEKYPKYYKAVGEQTEIDVYSVHKMFEINDPSGAIQHASKKLLLSGARTGGKSNYQDIKEARDTLTRWLQLNPNH
;
A
#
# COMPACT_ATOMS: atom_id res chain seq x y z
N MET A 1 51.10 29.41 14.05
CA MET A 1 50.47 29.36 12.71
C MET A 1 49.20 30.18 12.74
N PRO A 2 48.87 30.96 11.70
CA PRO A 2 47.65 31.76 11.69
C PRO A 2 46.41 30.86 11.51
N PRO A 3 45.28 31.19 12.15
CA PRO A 3 44.03 30.46 11.97
C PRO A 3 43.50 30.63 10.54
N ILE A 4 42.82 29.60 10.01
CA ILE A 4 42.24 29.61 8.66
C ILE A 4 40.72 29.86 8.74
N LYS A 5 40.11 30.30 7.64
CA LYS A 5 38.65 30.47 7.58
C LYS A 5 37.95 29.12 7.42
N CYS A 6 36.79 28.97 8.04
CA CYS A 6 35.91 27.83 7.84
C CYS A 6 35.52 27.71 6.36
N LYS A 7 35.58 26.48 5.81
CA LYS A 7 35.25 26.21 4.41
C LYS A 7 33.76 26.21 4.08
N SER A 8 32.88 26.29 5.07
CA SER A 8 31.43 26.30 4.84
C SER A 8 30.99 27.60 4.15
N ILE A 9 30.18 27.47 3.09
CA ILE A 9 29.74 28.61 2.26
C ILE A 9 28.96 29.61 3.14
N GLY A 10 29.44 30.86 3.19
CA GLY A 10 28.82 31.92 3.99
C GLY A 10 29.22 31.94 5.47
N CYS A 11 30.08 31.03 5.92
CA CYS A 11 30.61 31.05 7.28
C CYS A 11 31.82 31.99 7.38
N SER A 12 31.80 32.88 8.39
CA SER A 12 32.91 33.83 8.66
C SER A 12 33.80 33.41 9.83
N ASN A 13 33.56 32.23 10.40
CA ASN A 13 34.30 31.74 11.57
C ASN A 13 35.71 31.28 11.19
N PHE A 14 36.62 31.38 12.17
CA PHE A 14 37.99 30.87 12.05
C PHE A 14 38.12 29.50 12.70
N VAL A 15 39.02 28.69 12.18
CA VAL A 15 39.32 27.34 12.65
C VAL A 15 40.83 27.12 12.73
N ASP A 16 41.23 26.19 13.58
CA ASP A 16 42.62 25.75 13.69
C ASP A 16 43.10 25.17 12.35
N THR A 17 44.40 25.27 12.06
CA THR A 17 45.00 24.83 10.79
C THR A 17 44.75 23.36 10.42
N ASN A 18 44.32 22.53 11.38
CA ASN A 18 44.02 21.11 11.20
C ASN A 18 42.53 20.79 11.06
N LYS A 19 41.63 21.79 10.96
CA LYS A 19 40.19 21.58 10.82
C LYS A 19 39.64 22.37 9.63
N ASP A 20 38.75 21.75 8.87
CA ASP A 20 38.12 22.38 7.71
C ASP A 20 36.84 23.17 8.06
N PHE A 21 36.15 22.78 9.12
CA PHE A 21 34.86 23.35 9.54
C PHE A 21 34.86 23.75 11.01
N CYS A 22 34.16 24.85 11.35
CA CYS A 22 33.97 25.24 12.74
C CYS A 22 32.97 24.29 13.41
N SER A 23 32.95 24.28 14.74
CA SER A 23 32.04 23.42 15.53
C SER A 23 30.57 23.55 15.11
N GLU A 24 30.14 24.76 14.77
CA GLU A 24 28.77 25.03 14.32
C GLU A 24 28.47 24.47 12.93
N CYS A 25 29.40 24.62 11.98
CA CYS A 25 29.23 24.11 10.62
C CYS A 25 29.38 22.59 10.56
N SER A 26 30.28 22.00 11.35
CA SER A 26 30.42 20.54 11.45
C SER A 26 29.17 19.86 11.98
N GLN A 27 28.36 20.55 12.80
CA GLN A 27 27.11 20.00 13.32
C GLN A 27 25.93 20.21 12.36
N LYS A 28 26.00 21.17 11.43
CA LYS A 28 24.96 21.40 10.41
C LYS A 28 24.93 20.30 9.35
N ASP A 29 26.03 19.59 9.12
CA ASP A 29 26.06 18.39 8.27
C ASP A 29 25.26 17.20 8.88
N MET A 30 24.74 17.33 10.11
CA MET A 30 23.85 16.34 10.75
C MET A 30 22.36 16.73 10.77
N PHE A 31 21.97 17.86 10.18
CA PHE A 31 20.55 18.18 9.94
C PHE A 31 20.29 18.20 8.43
N SER A 32 20.39 17.02 7.81
CA SER A 32 19.65 16.73 6.59
C SER A 32 18.16 16.91 6.91
N GLY A 33 17.51 17.83 6.22
CA GLY A 33 16.06 18.01 6.32
C GLY A 33 15.36 16.67 6.18
N THR A 34 14.44 16.38 7.09
CA THR A 34 13.46 15.30 6.92
C THR A 34 12.40 15.75 5.93
N GLU A 35 12.81 15.99 4.69
CA GLU A 35 11.90 15.80 3.57
C GLU A 35 12.09 14.34 3.18
N ASP A 36 11.27 13.48 3.80
CA ASP A 36 11.16 12.08 3.44
C ASP A 36 10.56 12.03 2.03
N ASP A 37 11.44 12.18 1.04
CA ASP A 37 11.14 12.14 -0.40
C ASP A 37 10.91 10.67 -0.85
N SER A 38 10.49 9.80 0.09
CA SER A 38 10.15 8.43 -0.23
C SER A 38 8.84 8.41 -1.02
N PRO A 39 8.79 7.60 -2.10
CA PRO A 39 7.58 7.51 -2.90
C PRO A 39 6.45 6.93 -2.05
N ILE A 40 5.35 7.68 -1.93
CA ILE A 40 4.11 7.23 -1.28
C ILE A 40 3.74 5.85 -1.81
N SER A 41 3.51 4.91 -0.91
CA SER A 41 3.15 3.54 -1.28
C SER A 41 1.76 3.48 -1.94
N MET A 42 1.52 2.45 -2.75
CA MET A 42 0.20 2.27 -3.37
C MET A 42 -0.91 2.03 -2.34
N SER A 43 -0.59 1.43 -1.19
CA SER A 43 -1.54 1.26 -0.09
C SER A 43 -1.93 2.58 0.55
N GLU A 44 -0.99 3.51 0.70
CA GLU A 44 -1.27 4.87 1.18
C GLU A 44 -2.07 5.66 0.16
N LYS A 45 -1.79 5.48 -1.14
CA LYS A 45 -2.52 6.14 -2.22
C LYS A 45 -3.96 5.62 -2.39
N TYR A 46 -4.20 4.35 -2.08
CA TYR A 46 -5.46 3.66 -2.36
C TYR A 46 -6.00 2.88 -1.15
N PRO A 47 -6.18 3.49 0.03
CA PRO A 47 -6.44 2.78 1.29
C PRO A 47 -7.75 1.97 1.30
N LYS A 48 -8.68 2.24 0.39
CA LYS A 48 -9.91 1.45 0.24
C LYS A 48 -9.68 0.06 -0.35
N TYR A 49 -8.64 -0.11 -1.16
CA TYR A 49 -8.32 -1.34 -1.89
C TYR A 49 -7.28 -2.21 -1.16
N TYR A 50 -6.65 -1.67 -0.12
CA TYR A 50 -5.63 -2.36 0.67
C TYR A 50 -6.14 -2.55 2.10
N LYS A 51 -5.92 -3.72 2.67
CA LYS A 51 -6.29 -4.06 4.04
C LYS A 51 -5.05 -4.59 4.75
N ALA A 52 -4.85 -4.18 6.01
CA ALA A 52 -3.74 -4.67 6.81
C ALA A 52 -3.94 -6.16 7.12
N VAL A 53 -2.92 -6.98 6.85
CA VAL A 53 -2.94 -8.43 7.10
C VAL A 53 -2.15 -8.83 8.36
N GLY A 54 -1.43 -7.89 8.98
CA GLY A 54 -0.59 -8.18 10.14
C GLY A 54 0.51 -9.20 9.81
N GLU A 55 0.68 -10.20 10.67
CA GLU A 55 1.67 -11.28 10.52
C GLU A 55 1.09 -12.54 9.84
N GLN A 56 -0.12 -12.46 9.28
CA GLN A 56 -0.76 -13.61 8.64
C GLN A 56 0.05 -14.07 7.41
N THR A 57 0.35 -15.37 7.36
CA THR A 57 1.04 -16.00 6.22
C THR A 57 0.08 -16.50 5.15
N GLU A 58 -1.21 -16.62 5.47
CA GLU A 58 -2.25 -17.08 4.57
C GLU A 58 -3.52 -16.24 4.71
N ILE A 59 -4.26 -16.10 3.60
CA ILE A 59 -5.55 -15.43 3.53
C ILE A 59 -6.45 -16.26 2.62
N ASP A 60 -7.65 -16.59 3.11
CA ASP A 60 -8.67 -17.26 2.31
C ASP A 60 -9.74 -16.28 1.78
N VAL A 61 -10.57 -16.76 0.86
CA VAL A 61 -11.68 -15.98 0.26
C VAL A 61 -12.61 -15.39 1.32
N TYR A 62 -12.85 -16.10 2.42
CA TYR A 62 -13.78 -15.66 3.47
C TYR A 62 -13.19 -14.51 4.28
N SER A 63 -11.90 -14.56 4.56
CA SER A 63 -11.13 -13.50 5.23
C SER A 63 -11.09 -12.24 4.37
N VAL A 64 -10.94 -12.37 3.05
CA VAL A 64 -11.09 -11.24 2.11
C VAL A 64 -12.47 -10.60 2.25
N HIS A 65 -13.56 -11.39 2.19
CA HIS A 65 -14.92 -10.84 2.32
C HIS A 65 -15.16 -10.15 3.66
N LYS A 66 -14.60 -10.70 4.75
CA LYS A 66 -14.65 -10.10 6.09
C LYS A 66 -13.88 -8.78 6.17
N MET A 67 -12.65 -8.73 5.65
CA MET A 67 -11.79 -7.54 5.67
C MET A 67 -12.34 -6.37 4.85
N PHE A 68 -13.08 -6.69 3.78
CA PHE A 68 -13.77 -5.70 2.94
C PHE A 68 -15.22 -5.45 3.37
N GLU A 69 -15.67 -6.03 4.49
CA GLU A 69 -16.99 -5.82 5.07
C GLU A 69 -18.13 -6.06 4.06
N ILE A 70 -18.01 -7.11 3.23
CA ILE A 70 -19.03 -7.44 2.23
C ILE A 70 -20.30 -7.90 2.95
N ASN A 71 -21.26 -6.99 3.06
CA ASN A 71 -22.56 -7.23 3.68
C ASN A 71 -23.63 -7.54 2.63
N ASP A 72 -23.75 -8.82 2.28
CA ASP A 72 -24.81 -9.32 1.41
C ASP A 72 -25.46 -10.54 2.05
N PRO A 73 -26.66 -10.40 2.66
CA PRO A 73 -27.35 -11.51 3.31
C PRO A 73 -27.84 -12.57 2.31
N SER A 74 -27.94 -12.26 1.01
CA SER A 74 -28.31 -13.24 0.00
C SER A 74 -27.16 -14.20 -0.36
N GLY A 75 -25.92 -13.84 -0.03
CA GLY A 75 -24.72 -14.62 -0.34
C GLY A 75 -24.25 -14.53 -1.80
N ALA A 76 -24.95 -13.77 -2.66
CA ALA A 76 -24.71 -13.74 -4.09
C ALA A 76 -23.37 -13.03 -4.43
N ILE A 77 -23.03 -11.94 -3.75
CA ILE A 77 -21.76 -11.23 -3.95
C ILE A 77 -20.58 -12.14 -3.55
N GLN A 78 -20.68 -12.82 -2.40
CA GLN A 78 -19.63 -13.72 -1.93
C GLN A 78 -19.48 -14.92 -2.88
N HIS A 79 -20.60 -15.48 -3.37
CA HIS A 79 -20.58 -16.60 -4.32
C HIS A 79 -19.99 -16.19 -5.67
N ALA A 80 -20.37 -15.03 -6.20
CA ALA A 80 -19.80 -14.48 -7.43
C ALA A 80 -18.29 -14.21 -7.27
N SER A 81 -17.89 -13.55 -6.19
CA SER A 81 -16.47 -13.26 -5.89
C SER A 81 -15.64 -14.54 -5.79
N LYS A 82 -16.14 -15.59 -5.12
CA LYS A 82 -15.47 -16.89 -5.06
C LYS A 82 -15.25 -17.51 -6.44
N LYS A 83 -16.22 -17.39 -7.36
CA LYS A 83 -16.07 -17.86 -8.75
C LYS A 83 -15.01 -17.07 -9.50
N LEU A 84 -14.94 -15.74 -9.29
CA LEU A 84 -13.93 -14.89 -9.92
C LEU A 84 -12.52 -15.21 -9.41
N LEU A 85 -12.35 -15.32 -8.09
CA LEU A 85 -11.05 -15.56 -7.45
C LEU A 85 -10.48 -16.96 -7.76
N LEU A 86 -11.34 -17.94 -8.06
CA LEU A 86 -10.94 -19.31 -8.36
C LEU A 86 -11.22 -19.72 -9.81
N SER A 87 -11.41 -18.75 -10.72
CA SER A 87 -11.77 -19.00 -12.11
C SER A 87 -10.72 -19.87 -12.80
N GLY A 88 -11.14 -20.99 -13.38
CA GLY A 88 -10.23 -21.94 -14.06
C GLY A 88 -9.40 -22.84 -13.15
N ALA A 89 -9.36 -22.57 -11.85
CA ALA A 89 -8.62 -23.36 -10.87
C ALA A 89 -9.51 -24.41 -10.16
N ARG A 90 -10.80 -24.48 -10.50
CA ARG A 90 -11.76 -25.37 -9.84
C ARG A 90 -11.59 -26.80 -10.32
N THR A 91 -11.65 -27.74 -9.38
CA THR A 91 -11.52 -29.20 -9.59
C THR A 91 -12.57 -29.83 -10.52
N GLY A 92 -13.60 -29.07 -10.92
CA GLY A 92 -14.70 -29.53 -11.78
C GLY A 92 -14.49 -29.36 -13.28
N GLY A 93 -13.29 -28.99 -13.74
CA GLY A 93 -12.96 -28.91 -15.18
C GLY A 93 -13.68 -27.81 -15.95
N LYS A 94 -14.21 -26.79 -15.26
CA LYS A 94 -14.86 -25.65 -15.90
C LYS A 94 -13.83 -24.71 -16.50
N SER A 95 -14.15 -24.14 -17.66
CA SER A 95 -13.32 -23.10 -18.26
C SER A 95 -13.50 -21.77 -17.54
N ASN A 96 -12.49 -20.89 -17.63
CA ASN A 96 -12.58 -19.53 -17.10
C ASN A 96 -13.85 -18.82 -17.61
N TYR A 97 -14.18 -19.00 -18.89
CA TYR A 97 -15.37 -18.40 -19.48
C TYR A 97 -16.66 -18.85 -18.78
N GLN A 98 -16.79 -20.14 -18.45
CA GLN A 98 -17.95 -20.66 -17.71
C GLN A 98 -18.03 -20.07 -16.30
N ASP A 99 -16.90 -20.00 -15.58
CA ASP A 99 -16.86 -19.41 -14.24
C ASP A 99 -17.24 -17.92 -14.26
N ILE A 100 -16.75 -17.15 -15.24
CA ILE A 100 -17.14 -15.74 -15.42
C ILE A 100 -18.63 -15.60 -15.73
N LYS A 101 -19.17 -16.43 -16.64
CA LYS A 101 -20.60 -16.42 -16.98
C LYS A 101 -21.47 -16.71 -15.75
N GLU A 102 -21.10 -17.72 -14.96
CA GLU A 102 -21.82 -18.06 -13.72
C GLU A 102 -21.70 -16.96 -12.65
N ALA A 103 -20.54 -16.31 -12.52
CA ALA A 103 -20.38 -15.18 -11.62
C ALA A 103 -21.31 -14.03 -12.02
N ARG A 104 -21.37 -13.70 -13.31
CA ARG A 104 -22.31 -12.71 -13.86
C ARG A 104 -23.76 -13.09 -13.56
N ASP A 105 -24.17 -14.33 -13.84
CA ASP A 105 -25.56 -14.75 -13.62
C ASP A 105 -25.94 -14.67 -12.13
N THR A 106 -24.99 -14.94 -11.23
CA THR A 106 -25.15 -14.77 -9.78
C THR A 106 -25.33 -13.29 -9.40
N LEU A 107 -24.55 -12.38 -9.98
CA LEU A 107 -24.71 -10.93 -9.77
C LEU A 107 -26.02 -10.40 -10.36
N THR A 108 -26.47 -10.91 -11.50
CA THR A 108 -27.79 -10.60 -12.05
C THR A 108 -28.89 -10.98 -11.05
N ARG A 109 -28.76 -12.13 -10.38
CA ARG A 109 -29.71 -12.54 -9.34
C ARG A 109 -29.70 -11.57 -8.14
N TRP A 110 -28.53 -11.09 -7.73
CA TRP A 110 -28.42 -10.08 -6.68
C TRP A 110 -29.16 -8.79 -7.07
N LEU A 111 -28.99 -8.29 -8.30
CA LEU A 111 -29.70 -7.11 -8.80
C LEU A 111 -31.23 -7.32 -8.79
N GLN A 112 -31.69 -8.52 -9.16
CA GLN A 112 -33.12 -8.87 -9.11
C GLN A 112 -33.67 -8.90 -7.67
N LEU A 113 -32.86 -9.26 -6.68
CA LEU A 113 -33.23 -9.20 -5.24
C LEU A 113 -33.22 -7.78 -4.70
N ASN A 114 -32.42 -6.90 -5.31
CA ASN A 114 -32.15 -5.54 -4.86
C ASN A 114 -32.51 -4.53 -5.96
N PRO A 115 -33.77 -4.49 -6.44
CA PRO A 115 -34.14 -3.67 -7.61
C PRO A 115 -34.03 -2.16 -7.36
N ASN A 116 -34.03 -1.72 -6.10
CA ASN A 116 -34.06 -0.31 -5.69
C ASN A 116 -33.05 -0.01 -4.56
N HIS A 117 -32.04 -0.87 -4.37
CA HIS A 117 -31.01 -0.65 -3.37
C HIS A 117 -30.04 0.45 -3.80
#